data_AF-A0A1G0GMM6-F1
#
_entry.id   AF-A0A1G0GMM6-F1
#
_cell.length_a   1.000
_cell.length_b   1.000
_cell.length_c   1.000
_cell.angle_alpha   90.00
_cell.angle_beta   90.00
_cell.angle_gamma   90.00
#
_symmetry.space_group_name_H-M   'P 1'
#
loop_
_entity.id
_entity.type
_entity.pdbx_description
1 polymer ?
#
loop_
_entity_poly.entity_id
_entity_poly.type
_entity_poly.pdbx_seq_one_letter_code
_entity_poly.pdbx_strand_id
1 'polypeptide(L)'
;MVKKIILLLALLIHIPAYALVRGNDVYPICEHIRDKASPNDFKNKKDVVEVSMNRGFLLGYCMGIVFTSFQAIRGIGYTWSVDDNFARCMENYYGLDNINGTQILDMTMKYLKSHPEFRNIEINIIMASMLHNYYPESVCLKK
;
A
#
# COMPACT_ATOMS: atom_id res chain seq x y z
N MET A 1 14.03 -31.00 9.37
CA MET A 1 14.25 -30.25 8.10
C MET A 1 12.95 -29.78 7.46
N VAL A 2 11.93 -30.63 7.32
CA VAL A 2 10.64 -30.31 6.67
C VAL A 2 9.95 -29.04 7.22
N LYS A 3 9.99 -28.79 8.54
CA LYS A 3 9.38 -27.59 9.16
C LYS A 3 9.98 -26.24 8.69
N LYS A 4 11.26 -26.19 8.33
CA LYS A 4 11.92 -24.94 7.86
C LYS A 4 11.55 -24.60 6.41
N ILE A 5 11.31 -25.62 5.59
CA ILE A 5 10.92 -25.48 4.17
C ILE A 5 9.47 -25.00 4.06
N ILE A 6 8.57 -25.53 4.90
CA ILE A 6 7.16 -25.09 4.94
C ILE A 6 7.05 -23.62 5.36
N LEU A 7 7.87 -23.18 6.32
CA LEU A 7 7.89 -21.77 6.76
C LEU A 7 8.39 -20.83 5.65
N LEU A 8 9.42 -21.24 4.91
CA LEU A 8 9.94 -20.49 3.77
C LEU A 8 8.92 -20.41 2.61
N LEU A 9 8.22 -21.51 2.33
CA LEU A 9 7.16 -21.55 1.31
C LEU A 9 5.97 -20.67 1.70
N ALA A 10 5.56 -20.67 2.98
CA ALA A 10 4.50 -19.79 3.46
C ALA A 10 4.86 -18.30 3.31
N LEU A 11 6.11 -17.93 3.59
CA LEU A 11 6.64 -16.59 3.36
C LEU A 11 6.67 -16.21 1.87
N LEU A 12 7.02 -17.16 0.99
CA LEU A 12 7.05 -16.97 -0.47
C LEU A 12 5.66 -16.85 -1.11
N ILE A 13 4.58 -17.27 -0.44
CA ILE A 13 3.21 -17.15 -0.95
C ILE A 13 2.59 -15.79 -0.61
N HIS A 14 3.04 -15.13 0.46
CA HIS A 14 2.45 -13.86 0.89
C HIS A 14 2.80 -12.70 -0.05
N ILE A 15 4.01 -12.67 -0.59
CA ILE A 15 4.47 -11.57 -1.47
C ILE A 15 3.76 -11.58 -2.85
N PRO A 16 3.57 -12.75 -3.53
CA PRO A 16 2.84 -12.81 -4.80
C PRO A 16 1.33 -12.64 -4.65
N ALA A 17 0.73 -13.09 -3.54
CA ALA A 17 -0.72 -13.01 -3.36
C ALA A 17 -1.22 -11.55 -3.31
N TYR A 18 -0.44 -10.63 -2.73
CA TYR A 18 -0.75 -9.20 -2.72
C TYR A 18 -0.41 -8.47 -4.02
N ALA A 19 0.41 -9.07 -4.90
CA ALA A 19 0.76 -8.49 -6.19
C ALA A 19 -0.42 -8.53 -7.20
N LEU A 20 -1.35 -9.47 -7.03
CA LEU A 20 -2.51 -9.64 -7.92
C LEU A 20 -3.76 -8.89 -7.45
N VAL A 21 -3.70 -8.25 -6.28
CA VAL A 21 -4.84 -7.52 -5.70
C VAL A 21 -5.13 -6.29 -6.54
N ARG A 22 -6.37 -6.13 -7.00
CA ARG A 22 -6.78 -5.01 -7.86
C ARG A 22 -7.34 -3.86 -7.05
N GLY A 23 -7.32 -2.67 -7.65
CA GLY A 23 -7.94 -1.47 -7.10
C GLY A 23 -9.39 -1.68 -6.66
N ASN A 24 -10.19 -2.43 -7.42
CA ASN A 24 -11.59 -2.71 -7.15
C ASN A 24 -11.82 -3.64 -5.96
N ASP A 25 -10.84 -4.46 -5.62
CA ASP A 25 -10.91 -5.33 -4.43
C ASP A 25 -10.70 -4.51 -3.16
N VAL A 26 -9.94 -3.41 -3.25
CA VAL A 26 -9.43 -2.65 -2.10
C VAL A 26 -10.18 -1.33 -1.91
N TYR A 27 -10.40 -0.58 -2.99
CA TYR A 27 -11.00 0.75 -2.97
C TYR A 27 -12.34 0.83 -2.22
N PRO A 28 -13.37 0.02 -2.53
CA PRO A 28 -14.65 0.13 -1.84
C PRO A 28 -14.54 -0.23 -0.34
N ILE A 29 -13.67 -1.18 0.00
CA ILE A 29 -13.44 -1.60 1.39
C ILE A 29 -12.77 -0.45 2.16
N CYS A 30 -11.69 0.12 1.61
CA CYS A 30 -10.90 1.14 2.29
C CYS A 30 -11.60 2.51 2.31
N GLU A 31 -12.37 2.86 1.27
CA GLU A 31 -13.20 4.07 1.26
C GLU A 31 -14.30 3.98 2.32
N HIS A 32 -14.98 2.83 2.45
CA HIS A 32 -16.02 2.61 3.45
C HIS A 32 -15.52 2.72 4.90
N ILE A 33 -14.27 2.32 5.16
CA ILE A 33 -13.63 2.47 6.49
C ILE A 33 -13.32 3.95 6.79
N ARG A 34 -13.03 4.73 5.75
CA ARG A 34 -12.69 6.16 5.88
C ARG A 34 -13.94 6.98 6.20
N ASP A 35 -15.08 6.61 5.63
CA ASP A 35 -16.31 7.41 5.68
C ASP A 35 -17.28 7.04 6.82
N LYS A 36 -16.96 6.04 7.66
CA LYS A 36 -17.88 5.61 8.75
C LYS A 36 -17.76 6.39 10.06
N ALA A 37 -18.96 6.63 10.60
CA ALA A 37 -19.35 7.11 11.93
C ALA A 37 -18.27 7.06 13.01
N SER A 38 -18.16 8.16 13.75
CA SER A 38 -17.29 8.31 14.91
C SER A 38 -17.66 7.26 15.97
N PRO A 39 -16.71 6.74 16.76
CA PRO A 39 -17.02 5.91 17.94
C PRO A 39 -18.07 6.56 18.87
N ASN A 40 -18.22 7.88 18.80
CA ASN A 40 -19.18 8.68 19.54
C ASN A 40 -20.63 8.54 19.04
N ASP A 41 -20.86 7.95 17.86
CA ASP A 41 -22.20 7.82 17.27
C ASP A 41 -22.99 6.63 17.84
N PHE A 42 -22.37 5.83 18.70
CA PHE A 42 -22.96 4.61 19.28
C PHE A 42 -23.33 4.81 20.76
N LYS A 43 -24.57 4.49 21.12
CA LYS A 43 -25.08 4.58 22.50
C LYS A 43 -24.67 3.39 23.39
N ASN A 44 -24.21 2.29 22.82
CA ASN A 44 -23.87 1.05 23.51
C ASN A 44 -22.38 0.71 23.35
N LYS A 45 -21.69 0.46 24.47
CA LYS A 45 -20.25 0.13 24.49
C LYS A 45 -19.91 -1.16 23.75
N LYS A 46 -20.82 -2.14 23.70
CA LYS A 46 -20.58 -3.42 23.00
C LYS A 46 -20.49 -3.20 21.49
N ASP A 47 -21.37 -2.36 20.94
CA ASP A 47 -21.41 -2.02 19.52
C ASP A 47 -20.19 -1.17 19.13
N VAL A 48 -19.72 -0.27 20.02
CA VAL A 48 -18.46 0.47 19.83
C VAL A 48 -17.28 -0.47 19.66
N VAL A 49 -17.15 -1.49 20.52
CA VAL A 49 -16.04 -2.44 20.47
C VAL A 49 -16.08 -3.28 19.20
N GLU A 50 -17.24 -3.84 18.85
CA GLU A 50 -17.39 -4.67 17.66
C GLU A 50 -17.13 -3.89 16.37
N VAL A 51 -17.70 -2.69 16.25
CA VAL A 51 -17.47 -1.80 15.10
C VAL A 51 -16.01 -1.36 15.04
N SER A 52 -15.39 -1.03 16.18
CA SER A 52 -13.99 -0.60 16.23
C SER A 52 -13.03 -1.75 15.91
N MET A 53 -13.30 -2.98 16.35
CA MET A 53 -12.49 -4.16 16.03
C MET A 53 -12.61 -4.53 14.55
N ASN A 54 -13.82 -4.55 13.99
CA ASN A 54 -14.03 -4.78 12.56
C ASN A 54 -13.35 -3.69 11.72
N ARG A 55 -13.43 -2.42 12.15
CA ARG A 55 -12.74 -1.31 11.50
C ARG A 55 -11.22 -1.46 11.58
N GLY A 56 -10.69 -1.84 12.74
CA GLY A 56 -9.26 -2.08 12.94
C GLY A 56 -8.73 -3.21 12.05
N PHE A 57 -9.48 -4.30 11.94
CA PHE A 57 -9.14 -5.43 11.07
C PHE A 57 -9.11 -5.01 9.60
N LEU A 58 -10.17 -4.35 9.12
CA LEU A 58 -10.25 -3.91 7.73
C LEU A 58 -9.20 -2.83 7.41
N LEU A 59 -8.89 -1.93 8.36
CA LEU A 59 -7.83 -0.95 8.20
C LEU A 59 -6.46 -1.64 8.13
N GLY A 60 -6.23 -2.64 8.98
CA GLY A 60 -5.04 -3.48 8.93
C GLY A 60 -4.89 -4.22 7.60
N TYR A 61 -5.99 -4.71 7.03
CA TYR A 61 -6.03 -5.30 5.69
C TYR A 61 -5.65 -4.29 4.60
N CYS A 62 -6.27 -3.11 4.58
CA CYS A 62 -5.97 -2.02 3.65
C CYS A 62 -4.50 -1.58 3.75
N MET A 63 -4.00 -1.37 4.97
CA MET A 63 -2.61 -1.00 5.21
C MET A 63 -1.65 -2.11 4.81
N GLY A 64 -1.98 -3.38 5.11
CA GLY A 64 -1.13 -4.53 4.79
C GLY A 64 -0.92 -4.69 3.29
N ILE A 65 -1.99 -4.56 2.49
CA ILE A 65 -1.91 -4.61 1.03
C ILE A 65 -1.05 -3.46 0.51
N VAL A 66 -1.43 -2.23 0.83
CA VAL A 66 -0.76 -1.04 0.29
C VAL A 66 0.70 -0.98 0.71
N PHE A 67 1.02 -1.28 1.98
CA PHE A 67 2.39 -1.28 2.47
C PHE A 67 3.24 -2.40 1.83
N THR A 68 2.69 -3.61 1.67
CA THR A 68 3.44 -4.71 1.05
C THR A 68 3.69 -4.43 -0.43
N SER A 69 2.70 -3.96 -1.17
CA SER A 69 2.85 -3.55 -2.57
C SER A 69 3.87 -2.42 -2.70
N PHE A 70 3.85 -1.45 -1.78
CA PHE A 70 4.83 -0.38 -1.71
C PHE A 70 6.27 -0.91 -1.52
N GLN A 71 6.49 -1.79 -0.55
CA GLN A 71 7.81 -2.38 -0.30
C GLN A 71 8.32 -3.20 -1.49
N ALA A 72 7.42 -3.89 -2.21
CA ALA A 72 7.78 -4.61 -3.43
C ALA A 72 8.26 -3.67 -4.55
N ILE A 73 7.57 -2.54 -4.78
CA ILE A 73 7.97 -1.53 -5.76
C ILE A 73 9.32 -0.90 -5.38
N ARG A 74 9.49 -0.55 -4.09
CA ARG A 74 10.76 -0.04 -3.55
C ARG A 74 11.90 -1.04 -3.79
N GLY A 75 11.68 -2.32 -3.49
CA GLY A 75 12.64 -3.40 -3.73
C GLY A 75 13.04 -3.54 -5.20
N ILE A 76 12.07 -3.50 -6.13
CA ILE A 76 12.36 -3.55 -7.58
C ILE A 76 13.17 -2.32 -8.01
N GLY A 77 12.78 -1.12 -7.56
CA GLY A 77 13.52 0.13 -7.83
C GLY A 77 15.00 0.05 -7.46
N TYR A 78 15.32 -0.52 -6.29
CA TYR A 78 16.72 -0.74 -5.87
C TYR A 78 17.48 -1.74 -6.74
N THR A 79 16.81 -2.77 -7.26
CA THR A 79 17.49 -3.79 -8.08
C THR A 79 17.72 -3.35 -9.53
N TRP A 80 16.96 -2.37 -10.02
CA TRP A 80 17.07 -1.84 -11.39
C TRP A 80 18.01 -0.63 -11.49
N SER A 81 18.33 0.01 -10.36
CA SER A 81 19.34 1.05 -10.31
C SER A 81 20.74 0.43 -10.39
N VAL A 82 21.33 0.43 -11.59
CA VAL A 82 22.74 0.08 -11.80
C VAL A 82 23.70 1.16 -11.26
N ASP A 83 23.15 2.30 -10.82
CA ASP A 83 23.86 3.46 -10.28
C ASP A 83 23.40 3.72 -8.82
N ASP A 84 24.32 3.59 -7.87
CA ASP A 84 24.10 3.85 -6.44
C ASP A 84 23.57 5.27 -6.17
N ASN A 85 23.90 6.24 -7.03
CA ASN A 85 23.39 7.61 -6.90
C ASN A 85 21.93 7.70 -7.33
N PHE A 86 21.53 6.95 -8.35
CA PHE A 86 20.13 6.86 -8.75
C PHE A 86 19.32 6.12 -7.67
N ALA A 87 19.87 5.05 -7.09
CA ALA A 87 19.26 4.33 -5.97
C ALA A 87 19.02 5.23 -4.75
N ARG A 88 20.07 5.94 -4.30
CA ARG A 88 20.01 6.90 -3.20
C ARG A 88 19.13 8.11 -3.51
N CYS A 89 19.11 8.56 -4.77
CA CYS A 89 18.19 9.60 -5.16
C CYS A 89 16.76 9.10 -5.01
N MET A 90 16.39 7.94 -5.59
CA MET A 90 15.04 7.38 -5.47
C MET A 90 14.62 7.16 -4.00
N GLU A 91 15.54 6.72 -3.14
CA GLU A 91 15.32 6.59 -1.68
C GLU A 91 14.97 7.93 -1.02
N ASN A 92 15.78 8.97 -1.24
CA ASN A 92 15.55 10.30 -0.70
C ASN A 92 14.36 11.01 -1.36
N TYR A 93 14.17 10.79 -2.66
CA TYR A 93 13.26 11.52 -3.54
C TYR A 93 11.80 11.17 -3.27
N TYR A 94 11.51 9.89 -3.06
CA TYR A 94 10.19 9.47 -2.63
C TYR A 94 9.97 9.65 -1.11
N GLY A 95 11.02 9.98 -0.33
CA GLY A 95 10.93 10.14 1.13
C GLY A 95 10.55 8.85 1.87
N LEU A 96 10.97 7.70 1.34
CA LEU A 96 10.39 6.38 1.67
C LEU A 96 10.74 5.85 3.05
N ASP A 97 11.72 6.47 3.72
CA ASP A 97 12.08 6.12 5.08
C ASP A 97 11.17 6.80 6.12
N ASN A 98 10.45 7.86 5.71
CA ASN A 98 9.63 8.68 6.61
C ASN A 98 8.12 8.60 6.33
N ILE A 99 7.71 7.91 5.26
CA ILE A 99 6.30 7.70 4.93
C ILE A 99 5.78 6.46 5.68
N ASN A 100 4.78 6.67 6.54
CA ASN A 100 4.13 5.56 7.25
C ASN A 100 3.00 4.93 6.41
N GLY A 101 2.59 3.70 6.75
CA GLY A 101 1.58 2.96 5.99
C GLY A 101 0.22 3.66 5.85
N THR A 102 -0.15 4.53 6.79
CA THR A 102 -1.38 5.32 6.72
C THR A 102 -1.30 6.42 5.67
N GLN A 103 -0.16 7.08 5.54
CA GLN A 103 0.07 8.08 4.49
C GLN A 103 0.03 7.45 3.10
N ILE A 104 0.65 6.28 2.92
CA ILE A 104 0.61 5.54 1.65
C ILE A 104 -0.83 5.15 1.31
N LEU A 105 -1.58 4.63 2.28
CA LEU A 105 -2.98 4.29 2.09
C LEU A 105 -3.80 5.50 1.64
N ASP A 106 -3.65 6.65 2.30
CA ASP A 106 -4.38 7.87 1.92
C ASP A 106 -4.01 8.36 0.51
N MET A 107 -2.72 8.35 0.16
CA MET A 107 -2.26 8.69 -1.19
C MET A 107 -2.86 7.76 -2.25
N THR A 108 -2.81 6.44 -2.02
CA THR A 108 -3.36 5.44 -2.95
C THR A 108 -4.87 5.59 -3.10
N MET A 109 -5.61 5.83 -2.02
CA MET A 109 -7.06 6.03 -2.08
C MET A 109 -7.44 7.34 -2.78
N LYS A 110 -6.69 8.43 -2.54
CA LYS A 110 -6.87 9.68 -3.28
C LYS A 110 -6.63 9.49 -4.78
N TYR A 111 -5.58 8.76 -5.14
CA TYR A 111 -5.24 8.48 -6.53
C TYR A 111 -6.30 7.63 -7.23
N LEU A 112 -6.82 6.57 -6.59
CA LEU A 112 -7.91 5.74 -7.13
C LEU A 112 -9.26 6.47 -7.21
N LYS A 113 -9.46 7.49 -6.35
CA LYS A 113 -10.63 8.36 -6.41
C LYS A 113 -10.56 9.30 -7.62
N SER A 114 -9.38 9.86 -7.93
CA SER A 114 -9.19 10.74 -9.08
C SER A 114 -9.02 10.01 -10.41
N HIS A 115 -8.63 8.73 -10.40
CA HIS A 115 -8.40 7.91 -11.58
C HIS A 115 -9.21 6.59 -11.52
N PRO A 116 -10.54 6.65 -11.68
CA PRO A 116 -11.40 5.47 -11.59
C PRO A 116 -11.08 4.39 -12.64
N GLU A 117 -10.47 4.76 -13.77
CA GLU A 117 -10.01 3.85 -14.83
C GLU A 117 -8.96 2.85 -14.32
N PHE A 118 -8.20 3.22 -13.29
CA PHE A 118 -7.18 2.34 -12.72
C PHE A 118 -7.73 1.34 -11.71
N ARG A 119 -9.02 1.38 -11.37
CA ARG A 119 -9.57 0.45 -10.36
C ARG A 119 -9.52 -1.02 -10.78
N ASN A 120 -9.49 -1.34 -12.08
CA ASN A 120 -9.32 -2.72 -12.55
C ASN A 120 -7.86 -3.18 -12.65
N ILE A 121 -6.91 -2.31 -12.31
CA ILE A 121 -5.47 -2.58 -12.36
C ILE A 121 -5.00 -3.08 -10.98
N GLU A 122 -3.92 -3.84 -10.96
CA GLU A 122 -3.23 -4.30 -9.76
C GLU A 122 -2.68 -3.12 -8.92
N ILE A 123 -2.79 -3.20 -7.60
CA ILE A 123 -2.44 -2.13 -6.65
C ILE A 123 -0.96 -1.73 -6.77
N ASN A 124 -0.06 -2.68 -6.99
CA ASN A 124 1.35 -2.42 -7.24
C ASN A 124 1.57 -1.50 -8.46
N ILE A 125 0.87 -1.73 -9.57
CA ILE A 125 0.97 -0.91 -10.78
C ILE A 125 0.35 0.47 -10.52
N ILE A 126 -0.82 0.52 -9.88
CA ILE A 126 -1.47 1.78 -9.48
C ILE A 126 -0.50 2.64 -8.64
N MET A 127 0.16 2.01 -7.67
CA MET A 127 1.10 2.69 -6.77
C MET A 127 2.36 3.13 -7.50
N ALA A 128 2.89 2.34 -8.43
CA ALA A 128 4.01 2.75 -9.27
C ALA A 128 3.65 3.97 -10.12
N SER A 129 2.47 3.97 -10.76
CA SER A 129 1.97 5.12 -11.53
C SER A 129 1.72 6.35 -10.65
N MET A 130 1.13 6.15 -9.47
CA MET A 130 0.92 7.20 -8.48
C MET A 130 2.26 7.84 -8.07
N LEU A 131 3.25 7.02 -7.73
CA LEU A 131 4.58 7.47 -7.34
C LEU A 131 5.26 8.23 -8.49
N HIS A 132 5.21 7.71 -9.72
CA HIS A 132 5.74 8.40 -10.89
C HIS A 132 5.09 9.77 -11.14
N ASN A 133 3.77 9.88 -10.92
CA ASN A 133 3.03 11.13 -11.13
C ASN A 133 3.31 12.17 -10.03
N TYR A 134 3.42 11.77 -8.77
CA TYR A 134 3.78 12.69 -7.69
C TYR A 134 5.28 13.03 -7.69
N TYR A 135 6.11 12.13 -8.21
CA TYR A 135 7.56 12.20 -8.15
C TYR A 135 8.18 11.73 -9.48
N PRO A 136 8.21 12.59 -10.52
CA PRO A 136 8.78 12.24 -11.82
C PRO A 136 10.31 12.05 -11.79
N GLU A 137 10.80 10.98 -12.43
CA GLU A 137 12.23 10.57 -12.51
C GLU A 137 13.20 11.68 -12.93
N SER A 138 12.72 12.69 -13.66
CA SER A 138 13.47 13.89 -14.05
C SER A 138 14.15 14.60 -12.87
N VAL A 139 13.68 14.40 -11.63
CA VAL A 139 14.34 14.95 -10.45
C VAL A 139 15.62 14.19 -10.10
N CYS A 140 15.67 12.88 -10.33
CA CYS A 140 16.85 12.05 -10.10
C CYS A 140 17.82 11.99 -11.28
N LEU A 141 17.38 12.42 -12.46
CA LEU A 141 18.19 12.44 -13.68
C LEU A 141 18.85 13.79 -13.97
N LYS A 142 18.82 14.76 -13.03
CA LYS A 142 19.60 15.99 -13.16
C LYS A 142 21.10 15.67 -13.02
N LYS A 143 21.79 15.64 -14.15
CA LYS A 143 23.25 15.71 -14.25
C LYS A 143 23.78 17.05 -13.73
#